data_AF-A0A6V7J283-F1
#
_entry.id   AF-A0A6V7J283-F1
#
_cell.length_a   1.000
_cell.length_b   1.000
_cell.length_c   1.000
_cell.angle_alpha   90.00
_cell.angle_beta   90.00
_cell.angle_gamma   90.00
#
_symmetry.space_group_name_H-M   'P 1'
#
loop_
_entity.id
_entity.type
_entity.pdbx_description
1 polymer ?
#
loop_
_entity_poly.entity_id
_entity_poly.type
_entity_poly.pdbx_seq_one_letter_code
_entity_poly.pdbx_strand_id
1 'polypeptide(L)' 'TKDFKKDQLQQVNPPKYEKAEDMSNLTYLNDASVLHNLKQRYYHKLIY' A
#
# COMPACT_ATOMS: atom_id res chain seq x y z
N THR A 1 11.83 -16.17 17.46
CA THR A 1 10.74 -15.41 16.80
C THR A 1 11.15 -13.95 16.88
N LYS A 2 11.22 -13.20 15.77
CA LYS A 2 11.66 -11.79 15.84
C LYS A 2 10.47 -10.96 16.35
N ASP A 3 10.56 -10.48 17.58
CA ASP A 3 9.58 -9.56 18.15
C ASP A 3 9.83 -8.15 17.60
N PHE A 4 8.86 -7.63 16.86
CA PHE A 4 8.88 -6.27 16.33
C PHE A 4 8.00 -5.36 17.18
N LYS A 5 8.45 -4.13 17.43
CA LYS A 5 7.63 -3.13 18.11
C LYS A 5 6.43 -2.78 17.24
N LYS A 6 5.25 -2.59 17.88
CA LYS A 6 4.02 -2.20 17.20
C LYS A 6 4.16 -0.90 16.39
N ASP A 7 5.07 -0.02 16.79
CA ASP A 7 5.35 1.23 16.08
C ASP A 7 6.06 1.03 14.72
N GLN A 8 6.70 -0.13 14.52
CA GLN A 8 7.31 -0.51 13.23
C GLN A 8 6.33 -1.27 12.32
N LEU A 9 5.15 -1.64 12.84
CA LEU A 9 4.12 -2.33 12.08
C LEU A 9 3.19 -1.27 11.45
N GLN A 10 3.29 -1.10 10.14
CA GLN A 10 2.37 -0.25 9.40
C GLN A 10 1.11 -1.04 9.04
N GLN A 11 -0.07 -0.42 9.23
CA GLN A 11 -1.35 -1.01 8.86
C GLN A 11 -1.46 -1.13 7.34
N VAL A 12 -1.80 -2.31 6.84
CA VAL A 12 -1.90 -2.54 5.39
C VAL A 12 -3.33 -2.38 4.90
N ASN A 13 -3.48 -1.77 3.73
CA ASN A 13 -4.78 -1.73 3.07
C ASN A 13 -5.21 -3.13 2.64
N PRO A 14 -6.51 -3.47 2.75
CA PRO A 14 -7.04 -4.72 2.23
C PRO A 14 -6.72 -4.87 0.73
N PRO A 15 -6.55 -6.11 0.21
CA PRO A 15 -6.23 -6.37 -1.20
C PRO A 15 -7.32 -5.89 -2.18
N LYS A 16 -8.51 -5.56 -1.69
CA LYS A 16 -9.56 -4.90 -2.49
C LYS A 16 -9.17 -3.48 -2.94
N TYR A 17 -8.26 -2.82 -2.23
CA TYR A 17 -7.75 -1.46 -2.54
C TYR A 17 -6.40 -1.48 -3.25
N GLU A 18 -5.93 -2.65 -3.68
CA GLU A 18 -4.74 -2.79 -4.49
C GLU A 18 -5.00 -2.23 -5.90
N LYS A 19 -4.05 -1.44 -6.44
CA LYS A 19 -4.16 -0.76 -7.75
C LYS A 19 -5.22 0.34 -7.84
N ALA A 20 -5.59 0.95 -6.72
CA ALA A 20 -6.43 2.14 -6.73
C ALA A 20 -5.87 3.23 -7.67
N GLU A 21 -6.73 3.73 -8.56
CA GLU A 21 -6.40 4.80 -9.52
C GLU A 21 -6.16 6.14 -8.81
N ASP A 22 -6.89 6.36 -7.72
CA ASP A 22 -6.69 7.47 -6.80
C ASP A 22 -6.18 6.93 -5.45
N MET A 23 -4.91 7.23 -5.14
CA MET A 23 -4.26 6.82 -3.90
C MET A 23 -4.84 7.53 -2.66
N SER A 24 -5.62 8.60 -2.85
CA SER A 24 -6.36 9.29 -1.77
C SER A 24 -7.50 8.44 -1.21
N ASN A 25 -7.96 7.44 -1.96
CA ASN A 25 -9.02 6.51 -1.54
C ASN A 25 -8.49 5.33 -0.69
N LEU A 26 -7.19 5.27 -0.42
CA LEU A 26 -6.63 4.27 0.48
C LEU A 26 -7.07 4.54 1.92
N THR A 27 -7.58 3.51 2.60
CA THR A 27 -8.03 3.61 4.00
C THR A 27 -6.87 3.92 4.95
N TYR A 28 -5.70 3.36 4.66
CA TYR A 28 -4.45 3.62 5.36
C TYR A 28 -3.45 4.28 4.42
N LEU A 29 -3.28 5.59 4.58
CA LEU A 29 -2.30 6.35 3.80
C LEU A 29 -0.95 6.29 4.53
N ASN A 30 -0.15 5.27 4.23
CA ASN A 30 1.23 5.14 4.71
C ASN A 30 2.20 4.89 3.56
N ASP A 31 3.47 5.18 3.82
CA ASP A 31 4.55 5.07 2.84
C ASP A 31 4.62 3.66 2.22
N ALA A 32 4.45 2.59 3.02
CA ALA A 32 4.43 1.23 2.50
C ALA A 32 3.25 0.96 1.55
N SER A 33 2.06 1.47 1.87
CA SER A 33 0.84 1.28 1.06
C SER A 33 0.91 2.05 -0.26
N VAL A 34 1.44 3.27 -0.24
CA VAL A 34 1.66 4.09 -1.45
C VAL A 34 2.69 3.41 -2.35
N LEU A 35 3.82 2.99 -1.78
CA LEU A 35 4.87 2.27 -2.53
C LEU A 35 4.33 0.97 -3.14
N HIS A 36 3.54 0.21 -2.38
CA HIS A 36 2.94 -1.04 -2.84
C HIS A 36 1.94 -0.80 -3.99
N ASN A 37 1.10 0.23 -3.87
CA ASN A 37 0.14 0.60 -4.91
C ASN A 37 0.85 1.05 -6.20
N LEU A 38 1.85 1.93 -6.09
CA LEU A 38 2.67 2.37 -7.22
C LEU A 38 3.40 1.22 -7.91
N LYS A 39 4.00 0.30 -7.11
CA LYS A 39 4.66 -0.89 -7.63
C LYS A 39 3.67 -1.76 -8.41
N GLN A 40 2.50 -2.04 -7.84
CA GLN A 40 1.47 -2.84 -8.49
C GLN A 40 0.97 -2.20 -9.78
N ARG A 41 0.74 -0.88 -9.79
CA ARG A 41 0.35 -0.12 -10.98
C ARG A 41 1.42 -0.16 -12.07
N TYR A 42 2.69 0.01 -11.70
CA TYR A 42 3.82 -0.12 -12.61
C TYR A 42 3.88 -1.51 -13.27
N TYR A 43 3.76 -2.58 -12.48
CA TYR A 43 3.73 -3.96 -13.02
C TYR A 43 2.58 -4.21 -13.99
N HIS A 44 1.43 -3.58 -13.76
CA HIS A 44 0.24 -3.73 -14.59
C HIS A 44 0.14 -2.67 -15.70
N LYS A 45 1.19 -1.86 -15.91
CA LYS A 45 1.24 -0.76 -16.89
C LYS A 45 0.12 0.29 -16.72
N LEU A 46 -0.39 0.44 -15.50
CA LEU A 46 -1.40 1.45 -15.11
C LEU A 46 -0.68 2.72 -14.65
N ILE A 47 0.03 3.36 -15.57
CA ILE A 47 0.92 4.51 -15.32
C ILE A 47 0.21 5.87 -15.16
N TYR A 48 -1.11 5.91 -15.39
CA TYR A 48 -1.98 7.07 -15.19
C TYR A 48 -3.08 6.72 -14.22
#